data_AF-A0A662V4H4-F1
#
_entry.id   AF-A0A662V4H4-F1
#
_cell.length_a   1.000
_cell.length_b   1.000
_cell.length_c   1.000
_cell.angle_alpha   90.00
_cell.angle_beta   90.00
_cell.angle_gamma   90.00
#
_symmetry.space_group_name_H-M   'P 1'
#
loop_
_entity.id
_entity.type
_entity.pdbx_description
1 polymer ?
#
loop_
_entity_poly.entity_id
_entity_poly.type
_entity_poly.pdbx_seq_one_letter_code
_entity_poly.pdbx_strand_id
1 'polypeptide(L)'
;MQRGVAVLLAVAVFVALLLLLIGRGGHGIVMVSISYDVVDDPGLKDLVRELIRLRLSSKLGSTGEGVDWLRTDIAILRITVMIVNYGDEPLYYVTNAFCEVLYAASPRLRRFSPLVWRVNSPVALPLFCAEEGHVYPLPVACTADLRYEVVPPRACIANEYFFIVTKPFRGAVVATARVCTRPFSNECRAVKGRVDVSVG
;
A
#
# COMPACT_ATOMS: atom_id res chain seq x y z
N MET A 1 20.70 16.72 -33.74
CA MET A 1 21.48 15.97 -32.72
C MET A 1 21.71 16.76 -31.41
N GLN A 2 21.79 18.09 -31.41
CA GLN A 2 22.11 18.89 -30.21
C GLN A 2 21.02 18.96 -29.10
N ARG A 3 19.72 18.80 -29.42
CA ARG A 3 18.64 18.89 -28.42
C ARG A 3 18.55 17.69 -27.48
N GLY A 4 18.92 16.49 -27.94
CA GLY A 4 18.87 15.27 -27.12
C GLY A 4 19.92 15.24 -26.01
N VAL A 5 21.09 15.82 -26.28
CA VAL A 5 22.21 15.89 -25.33
C VAL A 5 21.90 16.86 -24.19
N ALA A 6 21.27 18.00 -24.48
CA ALA A 6 20.88 18.99 -23.48
C ALA A 6 19.81 18.46 -22.50
N VAL A 7 18.84 17.66 -22.98
CA VAL A 7 17.82 17.03 -22.12
C VAL A 7 18.44 15.97 -21.22
N LEU A 8 19.35 15.13 -21.75
CA LEU A 8 20.08 14.14 -20.96
C LEU A 8 20.94 14.78 -19.87
N LEU A 9 21.62 15.89 -20.17
CA LEU A 9 22.38 16.66 -19.20
C LEU A 9 21.49 17.29 -18.12
N ALA A 10 20.33 17.84 -18.50
CA ALA A 10 19.40 18.42 -17.53
C ALA A 10 18.82 17.37 -16.58
N VAL A 11 18.49 16.17 -17.08
CA VAL A 11 18.02 15.05 -16.26
C VAL A 11 19.14 14.54 -15.35
N ALA A 12 20.36 14.39 -15.86
CA ALA A 12 21.49 13.94 -15.07
C ALA A 12 21.85 14.93 -13.94
N VAL A 13 21.80 16.23 -14.24
CA VAL A 13 22.03 17.30 -13.24
C VAL A 13 20.91 17.32 -12.21
N PHE A 14 19.65 17.13 -12.61
CA PHE A 14 18.53 17.04 -11.68
C PHE A 14 18.64 15.83 -10.74
N VAL A 15 19.00 14.66 -11.28
CA VAL A 15 19.24 13.44 -10.48
C VAL A 15 20.43 13.63 -9.55
N ALA A 16 21.52 14.25 -10.01
CA ALA A 16 22.68 14.54 -9.16
C ALA A 16 22.34 15.54 -8.04
N LEU A 17 21.53 16.57 -8.31
CA LEU A 17 21.04 17.50 -7.30
C LEU A 17 20.10 16.82 -6.30
N LEU A 18 19.24 15.91 -6.75
CA LEU A 18 18.38 15.10 -5.88
C LEU A 18 19.23 14.23 -4.94
N LEU A 19 20.27 13.58 -5.49
CA LEU A 19 21.21 12.76 -4.72
C LEU A 19 22.06 13.59 -3.74
N LEU A 20 22.44 14.81 -4.10
CA LEU A 20 23.19 15.73 -3.24
C LEU A 20 22.34 16.32 -2.11
N LEU A 21 21.05 16.58 -2.34
CA LEU A 21 20.11 17.01 -1.30
C LEU A 21 19.87 15.91 -0.25
N ILE A 22 20.01 14.63 -0.64
CA ILE A 22 19.95 13.47 0.27
C ILE A 22 21.28 13.31 1.07
N GLY A 23 22.37 13.96 0.63
CA GLY A 23 23.73 13.69 1.08
C GLY A 23 24.24 14.44 2.32
N ARG A 24 23.47 15.32 2.97
CA ARG A 24 23.96 16.06 4.15
C ARG A 24 22.92 16.20 5.25
N GLY A 25 22.86 15.17 6.08
CA GLY A 25 22.13 15.16 7.35
C GLY A 25 21.98 13.72 7.79
N GLY A 26 22.85 13.26 8.70
CA GLY A 26 22.86 11.90 9.19
C GLY A 26 21.59 11.57 9.97
N HIS A 27 20.47 11.32 9.29
CA HIS A 27 19.21 10.78 9.81
C HIS A 27 18.54 9.89 8.74
N GLY A 28 19.26 8.86 8.32
CA GLY A 28 18.75 7.61 7.74
C GLY A 28 18.08 7.72 6.38
N ILE A 29 18.77 7.13 5.42
CA ILE A 29 18.55 7.17 3.98
C ILE A 29 17.47 6.11 3.61
N VAL A 30 16.26 6.26 4.15
CA VAL A 30 15.13 5.30 3.98
C VAL A 30 13.81 6.03 3.82
N MET A 31 12.97 5.53 2.91
CA MET A 31 11.67 6.13 2.58
C MET A 31 10.58 5.07 2.51
N VAL A 32 9.37 5.42 2.91
CA VAL A 32 8.15 4.68 2.54
C VAL A 32 7.44 5.47 1.44
N SER A 33 7.32 4.85 0.26
CA SER A 33 6.61 5.38 -0.89
C SER A 33 5.27 4.67 -1.05
N ILE A 34 4.24 5.40 -1.45
CA ILE A 34 2.92 4.85 -1.75
C ILE A 34 2.52 5.33 -3.15
N SER A 35 2.11 4.41 -4.00
CA SER A 35 1.46 4.71 -5.27
C SER A 35 0.11 4.04 -5.34
N TYR A 36 -0.77 4.56 -6.19
CA TYR A 36 -2.06 3.94 -6.44
C TYR A 36 -2.40 3.96 -7.93
N ASP A 37 -3.16 2.95 -8.35
CA ASP A 37 -3.82 2.90 -9.65
C ASP A 37 -5.29 2.54 -9.47
N VAL A 38 -6.14 3.05 -10.36
CA VAL A 38 -7.52 2.57 -10.50
C VAL A 38 -7.51 1.38 -11.43
N VAL A 39 -7.97 0.22 -10.94
CA VAL A 39 -8.07 -1.00 -11.74
C VAL A 39 -9.32 -0.92 -12.60
N ASP A 40 -9.13 -0.80 -13.91
CA ASP A 40 -10.20 -0.80 -14.89
C ASP A 40 -10.37 -2.19 -15.51
N ASP A 41 -10.99 -3.09 -14.74
CA ASP A 41 -11.37 -4.43 -15.19
C ASP A 41 -12.89 -4.61 -14.94
N PRO A 42 -13.72 -4.69 -16.00
CA PRO A 42 -15.14 -4.92 -15.87
C PRO A 42 -15.49 -6.21 -15.10
N GLY A 43 -14.74 -7.29 -15.33
CA GLY A 43 -14.97 -8.56 -14.65
C GLY A 43 -14.68 -8.48 -13.15
N LEU A 44 -13.71 -7.64 -12.77
CA LEU A 44 -13.40 -7.41 -11.36
C LEU A 44 -14.50 -6.63 -10.64
N LYS A 45 -15.16 -5.68 -11.30
CA LYS A 45 -16.30 -4.96 -10.72
C LYS A 45 -17.46 -5.91 -10.41
N ASP A 46 -17.75 -6.86 -11.30
CA ASP A 46 -18.80 -7.86 -11.06
C ASP A 46 -18.44 -8.77 -9.88
N LEU A 47 -17.18 -9.21 -9.80
CA LEU A 47 -16.67 -9.98 -8.66
C LEU A 47 -16.75 -9.19 -7.34
N VAL A 48 -16.47 -7.89 -7.34
CA VAL A 48 -16.67 -7.03 -6.16
C VAL A 48 -18.13 -7.06 -5.73
N ARG A 49 -19.08 -6.87 -6.65
CA ARG A 49 -20.51 -6.89 -6.30
C ARG A 49 -20.94 -8.23 -5.74
N GLU A 50 -20.47 -9.33 -6.31
CA GLU A 50 -20.75 -10.66 -5.81
C GLU A 50 -20.16 -10.87 -4.40
N LEU A 51 -18.92 -10.43 -4.15
CA LEU A 51 -18.30 -10.47 -2.83
C LEU A 51 -19.11 -9.67 -1.79
N ILE A 52 -19.57 -8.47 -2.16
CA ILE A 52 -20.42 -7.62 -1.30
C ILE A 52 -21.74 -8.32 -0.99
N ARG A 53 -22.42 -8.91 -2.00
CA ARG A 53 -23.68 -9.66 -1.80
C ARG A 53 -23.51 -10.85 -0.85
N LEU A 54 -22.43 -11.61 -1.01
CA LEU A 54 -22.13 -12.75 -0.13
C LEU A 54 -21.92 -12.28 1.31
N ARG A 55 -21.19 -11.18 1.49
CA ARG A 55 -20.92 -10.64 2.82
C ARG A 55 -22.16 -10.05 3.47
N LEU A 56 -23.01 -9.34 2.73
CA LEU A 56 -24.30 -8.83 3.23
C LEU A 56 -25.25 -9.96 3.64
N SER A 57 -25.27 -11.06 2.88
CA SER A 57 -26.10 -12.22 3.17
C SER A 57 -25.62 -13.01 4.40
N SER A 58 -24.30 -13.03 4.63
CA SER A 58 -23.75 -13.56 5.87
C SER A 58 -23.96 -12.52 6.97
N LYS A 59 -24.52 -12.88 8.13
CA LYS A 59 -24.66 -11.98 9.30
C LYS A 59 -23.32 -11.47 9.88
N LEU A 60 -22.21 -11.56 9.13
CA LEU A 60 -20.83 -11.24 9.46
C LEU A 60 -20.42 -9.79 9.13
N GLY A 61 -21.33 -8.89 8.77
CA GLY A 61 -20.95 -7.49 8.57
C GLY A 61 -22.13 -6.54 8.49
N SER A 62 -22.16 -5.58 9.42
CA SER A 62 -22.67 -4.25 9.11
C SER A 62 -21.78 -3.68 8.00
N THR A 63 -22.37 -3.29 6.88
CA THR A 63 -21.73 -2.30 6.01
C THR A 63 -21.64 -1.05 6.87
N GLY A 64 -20.46 -0.78 7.40
CA GLY A 64 -20.19 0.50 8.05
C GLY A 64 -20.69 1.61 7.12
N GLU A 65 -21.47 2.51 7.72
CA GLU A 65 -22.12 3.67 7.08
C GLU A 65 -23.21 3.30 6.07
N GLY A 66 -24.29 4.10 6.02
CA GLY A 66 -25.53 3.86 5.26
C GLY A 66 -25.41 3.89 3.74
N VAL A 67 -24.27 3.46 3.19
CA VAL A 67 -23.97 3.37 1.77
C VAL A 67 -24.60 2.09 1.21
N ASP A 68 -25.42 2.23 0.18
CA ASP A 68 -25.88 1.10 -0.62
C ASP A 68 -24.75 0.64 -1.56
N TRP A 69 -23.87 -0.21 -1.02
CA TRP A 69 -22.72 -0.77 -1.73
C TRP A 69 -23.08 -1.67 -2.92
N LEU A 70 -24.36 -2.03 -3.13
CA LEU A 70 -24.78 -2.80 -4.30
C LEU A 70 -25.21 -1.90 -5.47
N ARG A 71 -25.58 -0.65 -5.18
CA ARG A 71 -26.06 0.31 -6.19
C ARG A 71 -25.11 1.47 -6.45
N THR A 72 -24.35 1.90 -5.45
CA THR A 72 -23.40 3.02 -5.55
C THR A 72 -22.29 2.69 -6.55
N ASP A 73 -21.86 3.63 -7.39
CA ASP A 73 -20.72 3.41 -8.28
C ASP A 73 -19.41 3.21 -7.47
N ILE A 74 -18.54 2.33 -7.96
CA ILE A 74 -17.34 1.89 -7.24
C ILE A 74 -16.12 1.89 -8.14
N ALA A 75 -14.96 2.04 -7.51
CA ALA A 75 -13.66 1.79 -8.10
C ALA A 75 -12.88 0.77 -7.26
N ILE A 76 -12.00 0.03 -7.91
CA ILE A 76 -11.01 -0.79 -7.24
C ILE A 76 -9.69 -0.04 -7.30
N LEU A 77 -9.10 0.22 -6.14
CA LEU A 77 -7.78 0.79 -6.01
C LEU A 77 -6.76 -0.32 -5.79
N ARG A 78 -5.72 -0.35 -6.62
CA ARG A 78 -4.48 -1.07 -6.33
C ARG A 78 -3.52 -0.09 -5.65
N ILE A 79 -3.20 -0.34 -4.39
CA ILE A 79 -2.24 0.44 -3.60
C ILE A 79 -0.93 -0.34 -3.52
N THR A 80 0.17 0.28 -3.91
CA THR A 80 1.52 -0.28 -3.75
C THR A 80 2.22 0.48 -2.65
N VAL A 81 2.60 -0.21 -1.58
CA VAL A 81 3.44 0.33 -0.49
C VAL A 81 4.84 -0.20 -0.65
N MET A 82 5.82 0.68 -0.68
CA MET A 82 7.21 0.35 -0.89
C MET A 82 8.09 0.96 0.19
N ILE A 83 9.00 0.17 0.75
CA ILE A 83 10.13 0.70 1.52
C ILE A 83 11.37 0.70 0.63
N VAL A 84 12.08 1.82 0.62
CA VAL A 84 13.31 2.00 -0.17
C VAL A 84 14.45 2.30 0.77
N ASN A 85 15.49 1.46 0.73
CA ASN A 85 16.75 1.73 1.40
C ASN A 85 17.69 2.38 0.40
N TYR A 86 17.85 3.70 0.49
CA TYR A 86 18.81 4.42 -0.31
C TYR A 86 20.23 4.37 0.30
N GLY A 87 20.43 3.76 1.47
CA GLY A 87 21.70 3.71 2.18
C GLY A 87 22.63 2.63 1.65
N ASP A 88 23.84 2.61 2.20
CA ASP A 88 24.88 1.64 1.85
C ASP A 88 24.95 0.45 2.84
N GLU A 89 24.19 0.52 3.93
CA GLU A 89 24.06 -0.53 4.95
C GLU A 89 22.65 -1.16 4.91
N PRO A 90 22.51 -2.45 5.28
CA PRO A 90 21.20 -3.08 5.36
C PRO A 90 20.34 -2.42 6.44
N LEU A 91 19.04 -2.42 6.20
CA LEU A 91 18.02 -2.01 7.17
C LEU A 91 17.08 -3.17 7.43
N TYR A 92 16.38 -3.13 8.56
CA TYR A 92 15.41 -4.15 8.93
C TYR A 92 14.07 -3.49 9.21
N TYR A 93 12.98 -3.94 8.57
CA TYR A 93 11.64 -3.50 8.94
C TYR A 93 10.96 -4.56 9.80
N VAL A 94 10.24 -4.08 10.82
CA VAL A 94 9.42 -4.92 11.69
C VAL A 94 8.12 -5.22 10.96
N THR A 95 7.78 -6.49 10.84
CA THR A 95 6.59 -6.94 10.11
C THR A 95 5.95 -8.16 10.76
N ASN A 96 4.75 -8.52 10.29
CA ASN A 96 4.08 -9.76 10.63
C ASN A 96 4.49 -10.85 9.62
N ALA A 97 4.37 -12.13 9.98
CA ALA A 97 4.54 -13.23 9.01
C ALA A 97 3.67 -13.02 7.76
N PHE A 98 2.40 -12.64 7.96
CA PHE A 98 1.51 -12.16 6.90
C PHE A 98 0.37 -11.33 7.48
N CYS A 99 -0.26 -10.54 6.61
CA CYS A 99 -1.58 -9.96 6.82
C CYS A 99 -2.48 -10.37 5.66
N GLU A 100 -3.75 -10.61 5.94
CA GLU A 100 -4.72 -11.01 4.92
C GLU A 100 -6.11 -10.47 5.21
N VAL A 101 -6.90 -10.31 4.15
CA VAL A 101 -8.35 -10.20 4.30
C VAL A 101 -8.86 -11.52 4.86
N LEU A 102 -9.68 -11.52 5.91
CA LEU A 102 -10.09 -12.75 6.65
C LEU A 102 -10.70 -13.86 5.77
N TYR A 103 -11.15 -13.53 4.57
CA TYR A 103 -11.67 -14.48 3.60
C TYR A 103 -10.60 -15.20 2.77
N ALA A 104 -9.33 -14.78 2.80
CA ALA A 104 -8.25 -15.25 1.91
C ALA A 104 -7.88 -16.71 2.14
N ALA A 105 -8.02 -17.20 3.37
CA ALA A 105 -7.75 -18.59 3.72
C ALA A 105 -8.77 -19.57 3.15
N SER A 106 -9.97 -19.12 2.74
CA SER A 106 -11.01 -20.00 2.20
C SER A 106 -10.76 -20.34 0.72
N PRO A 107 -10.54 -21.62 0.35
CA PRO A 107 -10.32 -22.02 -1.04
C PRO A 107 -11.45 -21.59 -1.98
N ARG A 108 -12.70 -21.58 -1.47
CA ARG A 108 -13.89 -21.17 -2.23
C ARG A 108 -13.89 -19.68 -2.59
N LEU A 109 -13.17 -18.86 -1.83
CA LEU A 109 -13.13 -17.41 -2.00
C LEU A 109 -11.89 -16.93 -2.77
N ARG A 110 -10.98 -17.84 -3.17
CA ARG A 110 -9.83 -17.52 -4.03
C ARG A 110 -10.23 -16.92 -5.38
N ARG A 111 -11.43 -17.22 -5.87
CA ARG A 111 -11.99 -16.62 -7.10
C ARG A 111 -12.15 -15.09 -7.02
N PHE A 112 -12.18 -14.54 -5.81
CA PHE A 112 -12.25 -13.09 -5.57
C PHE A 112 -10.87 -12.43 -5.49
N SER A 113 -9.79 -13.15 -5.83
CA SER A 113 -8.49 -12.53 -6.07
C SER A 113 -8.62 -11.48 -7.18
N PRO A 114 -8.01 -10.28 -7.04
CA PRO A 114 -7.06 -9.91 -5.99
C PRO A 114 -7.68 -9.21 -4.75
N LEU A 115 -9.02 -9.08 -4.67
CA LEU A 115 -9.72 -8.37 -3.58
C LEU A 115 -9.54 -9.05 -2.22
N VAL A 116 -9.40 -10.37 -2.22
CA VAL A 116 -9.19 -11.18 -1.02
C VAL A 116 -7.71 -11.56 -0.92
N TRP A 117 -6.88 -10.54 -0.69
CA TRP A 117 -5.44 -10.66 -0.72
C TRP A 117 -4.86 -11.20 0.59
N ARG A 118 -3.66 -11.79 0.46
CA ARG A 118 -2.73 -12.14 1.53
C ARG A 118 -1.36 -11.61 1.15
N VAL A 119 -0.76 -10.80 2.02
CA VAL A 119 0.57 -10.25 1.85
C VAL A 119 1.47 -10.84 2.93
N ASN A 120 2.49 -11.57 2.51
CA ASN A 120 3.53 -12.07 3.41
C ASN A 120 4.53 -10.94 3.71
N SER A 121 5.00 -10.86 4.95
CA SER A 121 5.97 -9.85 5.39
C SER A 121 5.63 -8.42 4.90
N PRO A 122 4.41 -7.91 5.19
CA PRO A 122 4.00 -6.59 4.71
C PRO A 122 4.87 -5.46 5.27
N VAL A 123 5.32 -4.55 4.42
CA VAL A 123 6.07 -3.34 4.80
C VAL A 123 5.26 -2.48 5.78
N ALA A 124 4.00 -2.24 5.43
CA ALA A 124 3.03 -1.52 6.25
C ALA A 124 1.63 -1.71 5.68
N LEU A 125 0.60 -1.66 6.53
CA LEU A 125 -0.79 -1.63 6.06
C LEU A 125 -1.20 -0.22 5.64
N PRO A 126 -1.82 -0.06 4.46
CA PRO A 126 -2.45 1.21 4.05
C PRO A 126 -3.62 1.59 4.96
N LEU A 127 -3.64 2.84 5.41
CA LEU A 127 -4.73 3.44 6.16
C LEU A 127 -5.31 4.62 5.36
N PHE A 128 -6.63 4.65 5.23
CA PHE A 128 -7.33 5.70 4.49
C PHE A 128 -7.83 6.80 5.43
N CYS A 129 -7.72 8.04 4.99
CA CYS A 129 -8.41 9.20 5.54
C CYS A 129 -9.29 9.77 4.42
N ALA A 130 -10.57 9.38 4.41
CA ALA A 130 -11.52 9.84 3.40
C ALA A 130 -12.04 11.24 3.74
N GLU A 131 -12.05 12.12 2.75
CA GLU A 131 -12.71 13.44 2.80
C GLU A 131 -14.05 13.40 2.08
N GLU A 132 -14.13 12.60 1.00
CA GLU A 132 -15.31 12.37 0.19
C GLU A 132 -15.36 10.90 -0.25
N GLY A 133 -16.57 10.34 -0.24
CA GLY A 133 -16.77 8.93 -0.53
C GLY A 133 -16.35 8.00 0.61
N HIS A 134 -16.42 6.69 0.37
CA HIS A 134 -16.21 5.66 1.37
C HIS A 134 -15.28 4.57 0.87
N VAL A 135 -14.56 3.94 1.80
CA VAL A 135 -13.78 2.72 1.54
C VAL A 135 -14.58 1.54 2.08
N TYR A 136 -14.80 0.51 1.25
CA TYR A 136 -15.51 -0.68 1.69
C TYR A 136 -14.72 -1.38 2.79
N PRO A 137 -15.34 -1.68 3.95
CA PRO A 137 -14.60 -2.11 5.14
C PRO A 137 -14.21 -3.59 5.06
N LEU A 138 -13.19 -3.97 4.28
CA LEU A 138 -12.68 -5.34 4.24
C LEU A 138 -12.00 -5.70 5.58
N PRO A 139 -12.39 -6.79 6.25
CA PRO A 139 -11.80 -7.16 7.53
C PRO A 139 -10.41 -7.75 7.29
N VAL A 140 -9.38 -7.08 7.80
CA VAL A 140 -7.97 -7.48 7.69
C VAL A 140 -7.48 -7.99 9.04
N ALA A 141 -6.73 -9.08 9.03
CA ALA A 141 -6.01 -9.57 10.20
C ALA A 141 -4.54 -9.84 9.87
N CYS A 142 -3.68 -9.65 10.87
CA CYS A 142 -2.26 -9.93 10.80
C CYS A 142 -1.88 -10.97 11.86
N THR A 143 -0.89 -11.80 11.55
CA THR A 143 -0.35 -12.75 12.53
C THR A 143 0.33 -12.04 13.69
N ALA A 144 0.21 -12.55 14.91
CA ALA A 144 0.97 -12.03 16.06
C ALA A 144 2.49 -12.31 15.97
N ASP A 145 2.92 -13.20 15.08
CA ASP A 145 4.33 -13.49 14.81
C ASP A 145 5.03 -12.28 14.19
N LEU A 146 5.83 -11.57 15.02
CA LEU A 146 6.62 -10.41 14.64
C LEU A 146 8.00 -10.85 14.14
N ARG A 147 8.38 -10.32 12.98
CA ARG A 147 9.60 -10.64 12.25
C ARG A 147 10.38 -9.38 11.89
N TYR A 148 11.65 -9.57 11.60
CA TYR A 148 12.53 -8.55 11.03
C TYR A 148 12.94 -9.01 9.65
N GLU A 149 12.60 -8.20 8.65
CA GLU A 149 12.92 -8.48 7.26
C GLU A 149 13.96 -7.50 6.76
N VAL A 150 14.96 -8.00 6.07
CA VAL A 150 16.09 -7.20 5.59
C VAL A 150 15.70 -6.45 4.33
N VAL A 151 16.02 -5.16 4.29
CA VAL A 151 16.06 -4.33 3.08
C VAL A 151 17.53 -4.12 2.74
N PRO A 152 18.05 -4.78 1.69
CA PRO A 152 19.43 -4.62 1.28
C PRO A 152 19.77 -3.15 0.96
N PRO A 153 21.05 -2.76 1.02
CA PRO A 153 21.51 -1.47 0.52
C PRO A 153 21.02 -1.21 -0.91
N ARG A 154 20.62 0.04 -1.19
CA ARG A 154 20.16 0.48 -2.52
C ARG A 154 19.02 -0.36 -3.11
N ALA A 155 18.23 -1.04 -2.27
CA ALA A 155 17.13 -1.91 -2.69
C ALA A 155 15.77 -1.41 -2.19
N CYS A 156 14.71 -2.02 -2.70
CA CYS A 156 13.35 -1.77 -2.26
C CYS A 156 12.56 -3.07 -2.09
N ILE A 157 11.56 -3.02 -1.23
CA ILE A 157 10.55 -4.08 -1.05
C ILE A 157 9.19 -3.42 -1.22
N ALA A 158 8.34 -4.02 -2.07
CA ALA A 158 7.02 -3.52 -2.38
C ALA A 158 5.96 -4.59 -2.10
N ASN A 159 4.81 -4.15 -1.58
CA ASN A 159 3.62 -4.97 -1.43
C ASN A 159 2.42 -4.28 -2.07
N GLU A 160 1.55 -5.08 -2.67
CA GLU A 160 0.32 -4.60 -3.30
C GLU A 160 -0.91 -4.98 -2.46
N TYR A 161 -1.86 -4.06 -2.43
CA TYR A 161 -3.13 -4.20 -1.72
C TYR A 161 -4.26 -3.74 -2.62
N PHE A 162 -5.43 -4.36 -2.48
CA PHE A 162 -6.61 -4.01 -3.26
C PHE A 162 -7.72 -3.55 -2.33
N PHE A 163 -8.29 -2.38 -2.63
CA PHE A 163 -9.37 -1.75 -1.87
C PHE A 163 -10.51 -1.38 -2.80
N ILE A 164 -11.73 -1.35 -2.27
CA ILE A 164 -12.92 -0.92 -2.99
C ILE A 164 -13.31 0.44 -2.41
N VAL A 165 -13.52 1.43 -3.28
CA VAL A 165 -13.97 2.76 -2.89
C VAL A 165 -15.21 3.15 -3.69
N THR A 166 -16.00 4.08 -3.16
CA THR A 166 -17.10 4.69 -3.93
C THR A 166 -16.56 5.61 -5.03
N LYS A 167 -17.43 6.00 -5.97
CA LYS A 167 -17.19 7.13 -6.87
C LYS A 167 -18.25 8.21 -6.62
N PRO A 168 -17.85 9.49 -6.47
CA PRO A 168 -16.47 9.96 -6.34
C PRO A 168 -15.80 9.49 -5.03
N PHE A 169 -14.47 9.56 -5.00
CA PHE A 169 -13.67 9.38 -3.79
C PHE A 169 -12.53 10.40 -3.76
N ARG A 170 -12.36 11.07 -2.62
CA ARG A 170 -11.20 11.93 -2.34
C ARG A 170 -10.71 11.69 -0.92
N GLY A 171 -9.40 11.59 -0.76
CA GLY A 171 -8.79 11.46 0.55
C GLY A 171 -7.30 11.20 0.44
N ALA A 172 -6.74 10.57 1.46
CA ALA A 172 -5.34 10.17 1.46
C ALA A 172 -5.12 8.77 1.98
N VAL A 173 -4.07 8.14 1.49
CA VAL A 173 -3.55 6.86 1.99
C VAL A 173 -2.25 7.13 2.72
N VAL A 174 -2.14 6.56 3.91
CA VAL A 174 -0.97 6.65 4.78
C VAL A 174 -0.48 5.25 5.10
N ALA A 175 0.83 5.04 5.09
CA ALA A 175 1.46 3.80 5.51
C ALA A 175 2.64 4.13 6.42
N THR A 176 2.78 3.41 7.53
CA THR A 176 3.87 3.62 8.50
C THR A 176 4.60 2.31 8.72
N ALA A 177 5.88 2.27 8.31
CA ALA A 177 6.77 1.15 8.58
C ALA A 177 7.64 1.45 9.80
N ARG A 178 7.94 0.44 10.61
CA ARG A 178 8.90 0.54 11.71
C ARG A 178 10.23 -0.07 11.25
N VAL A 179 11.29 0.72 11.23
CA VAL A 179 12.60 0.33 10.69
C VAL A 179 13.67 0.40 11.76
N CYS A 180 14.64 -0.49 11.71
CA CYS A 180 15.73 -0.65 12.66
C CYS A 180 17.04 -0.85 11.88
N THR A 181 18.16 -0.40 12.44
CA THR A 181 19.51 -0.62 11.87
C THR A 181 20.01 -2.06 12.06
N ARG A 182 19.47 -2.76 13.06
CA ARG A 182 19.72 -4.17 13.35
C ARG A 182 18.49 -4.83 13.98
N PRO A 183 18.33 -6.16 13.88
CA PRO A 183 17.24 -6.88 14.54
C PRO A 183 17.26 -6.70 16.06
N PHE A 184 16.07 -6.72 16.69
CA PHE A 184 15.89 -6.56 18.14
C PHE A 184 16.50 -5.29 18.75
N SER A 185 16.80 -4.28 17.92
CA SER A 185 17.32 -3.01 18.40
C SER A 185 16.24 -2.20 19.12
N ASN A 186 16.63 -1.48 20.17
CA ASN A 186 15.77 -0.47 20.79
C ASN A 186 15.70 0.83 19.95
N GLU A 187 16.55 0.96 18.94
CA GLU A 187 16.69 2.15 18.07
C GLU A 187 15.83 2.08 16.80
N CYS A 188 14.65 1.47 16.89
CA CYS A 188 13.73 1.45 15.76
C CYS A 188 12.98 2.79 15.66
N ARG A 189 12.77 3.28 14.44
CA ARG A 189 12.02 4.51 14.15
C ARG A 189 10.86 4.26 13.19
N ALA A 190 9.85 5.11 13.25
CA ALA A 190 8.73 5.09 12.31
C ALA A 190 9.09 5.89 11.05
N VAL A 191 8.82 5.31 9.88
CA VAL A 191 8.96 5.97 8.57
C VAL A 191 7.58 5.98 7.93
N LYS A 192 7.10 7.16 7.57
CA LYS A 192 5.73 7.38 7.10
C LYS A 192 5.72 7.80 5.64
N GLY A 193 4.88 7.14 4.85
CA GLY A 193 4.50 7.56 3.51
C GLY A 193 3.08 8.11 3.49
N ARG A 194 2.81 9.01 2.55
CA ARG A 194 1.45 9.51 2.25
C ARG A 194 1.32 9.72 0.75
N VAL A 195 0.14 9.39 0.21
CA VAL A 195 -0.28 9.79 -1.13
C VAL A 195 -1.73 10.28 -1.05
N ASP A 196 -2.03 11.38 -1.75
CA ASP A 196 -3.40 11.84 -1.90
C ASP A 196 -4.05 11.07 -3.06
N VAL A 197 -5.30 10.67 -2.87
CA VAL A 197 -6.04 9.80 -3.80
C VAL A 197 -7.30 10.53 -4.25
N SER A 198 -7.51 10.54 -5.57
CA SER A 198 -8.72 11.06 -6.18
C SER A 198 -9.23 10.09 -7.23
N VAL A 199 -10.52 9.77 -7.18
CA VAL A 199 -11.23 8.94 -8.14
C VAL A 199 -12.53 9.65 -8.51
N GLY A 200 -12.70 9.94 -9.79
CA GLY A 200 -13.95 10.49 -10.36
C GLY A 200 -14.95 9.41 -10.71
#